data_AF-A0A6A6MY53-F1
#
_entry.id   AF-A0A6A6MY53-F1
#
_cell.length_a   1.000
_cell.length_b   1.000
_cell.length_c   1.000
_cell.angle_alpha   90.00
_cell.angle_beta   90.00
_cell.angle_gamma   90.00
#
_symmetry.space_group_name_H-M   'P 1'
#
loop_
_entity.id
_entity.type
_entity.pdbx_description
1 polymer ?
#
loop_
_entity_poly.entity_id
_entity_poly.type
_entity_poly.pdbx_seq_one_letter_code
_entity_poly.pdbx_strand_id
1 'polypeptide(L)'
;MPMKAAAVVSATTAEKPKKRYPGEAKGFVEEMRFVAMKLHTREQAKEGEKEVEKPEEQAVPKWEPSVEGYLRFLVDSKLVYDTLESIVEKPAYPFYAEFKNTGLERSEKLAKDLSGSKNKAMPFQSLLLLVSEKILNKKELEFYKWDGDLSQLLQNVRDKLNKVAEAAKSCPYTVTIKTSCSSSSYTRDKISLAFGDSYGNEVYVKRLDDPSSGTFERCSTDTFQINGPCAYDICYLYLLRSGSDGWKPESVKIYGLYEDC
;
A
#
# COMPACT_ATOMS: atom_id res chain seq x y z
N MET A 1 83.67 34.53 -25.05
CA MET A 1 82.37 34.89 -24.45
C MET A 1 81.95 33.75 -23.53
N PRO A 2 81.56 33.97 -22.27
CA PRO A 2 81.27 32.88 -21.35
C PRO A 2 79.84 32.36 -21.54
N MET A 3 79.69 31.04 -21.69
CA MET A 3 78.40 30.36 -21.60
C MET A 3 77.94 30.33 -20.15
N LYS A 4 76.74 30.87 -19.86
CA LYS A 4 76.07 30.76 -18.57
C LYS A 4 75.02 29.65 -18.63
N ALA A 5 75.07 28.77 -17.65
CA ALA A 5 74.19 27.62 -17.49
C ALA A 5 72.71 28.03 -17.32
N ALA A 6 71.83 27.27 -17.96
CA ALA A 6 70.38 27.40 -17.82
C ALA A 6 69.93 26.84 -16.46
N ALA A 7 69.28 27.67 -15.66
CA ALA A 7 68.62 27.24 -14.43
C ALA A 7 67.18 26.82 -14.76
N VAL A 8 66.87 25.54 -14.51
CA VAL A 8 65.52 24.97 -14.59
C VAL A 8 64.75 25.41 -13.35
N VAL A 9 63.70 26.21 -13.52
CA VAL A 9 62.82 26.63 -12.43
C VAL A 9 61.60 25.71 -12.42
N SER A 10 61.54 24.83 -11.42
CA SER A 10 60.40 23.95 -11.16
C SER A 10 59.27 24.75 -10.52
N ALA A 11 58.12 24.84 -11.19
CA ALA A 11 56.94 25.53 -10.69
C ALA A 11 56.12 24.60 -9.78
N THR A 12 56.16 24.83 -8.47
CA THR A 12 55.25 24.20 -7.52
C THR A 12 53.93 24.98 -7.48
N THR A 13 52.86 24.37 -7.99
CA THR A 13 51.50 24.88 -7.79
C THR A 13 51.11 24.70 -6.32
N ALA A 14 51.08 25.79 -5.55
CA ALA A 14 50.52 25.79 -4.21
C ALA A 14 48.99 25.65 -4.30
N GLU A 15 48.47 24.46 -4.00
CA GLU A 15 47.03 24.25 -3.81
C GLU A 15 46.55 25.08 -2.61
N LYS A 16 45.57 25.97 -2.84
CA LYS A 16 44.86 26.63 -1.73
C LYS A 16 44.21 25.56 -0.86
N PRO A 17 44.26 25.66 0.47
CA PRO A 17 43.60 24.70 1.34
C PRO A 17 42.09 24.73 1.06
N LYS A 18 41.57 23.67 0.43
CA LYS A 18 40.13 23.43 0.33
C LYS A 18 39.60 23.34 1.77
N LYS A 19 38.66 24.20 2.13
CA LYS A 19 37.92 24.07 3.40
C LYS A 19 37.21 22.72 3.33
N ARG A 20 37.73 21.72 4.05
CA ARG A 20 37.07 20.42 4.19
C ARG A 20 35.71 20.62 4.83
N TYR A 21 34.67 20.10 4.19
CA TYR A 21 33.33 20.17 4.75
C TYR A 21 33.24 19.17 5.91
N PRO A 22 32.58 19.51 7.03
CA PRO A 22 32.42 18.56 8.12
C PRO A 22 31.64 17.33 7.64
N GLY A 23 32.19 16.13 7.88
CA GLY A 23 31.63 14.86 7.40
C GLY A 23 32.31 14.26 6.15
N GLU A 24 33.06 15.07 5.39
CA GLU A 24 33.73 14.64 4.14
C GLU A 24 34.72 13.47 4.35
N ALA A 25 35.32 13.37 5.55
CA ALA A 25 36.22 12.27 5.92
C ALA A 25 35.50 10.93 6.22
N LYS A 26 34.18 10.95 6.40
CA LYS A 26 33.36 9.77 6.74
C LYS A 26 32.51 9.27 5.56
N GLY A 27 32.57 9.94 4.41
CA GLY A 27 31.88 9.58 3.18
C GLY A 27 30.63 10.41 2.89
N PHE A 28 30.15 10.34 1.64
CA PHE A 28 29.07 11.16 1.08
C PHE A 28 27.76 11.16 1.91
N VAL A 29 27.39 10.02 2.49
CA VAL A 29 26.17 9.91 3.31
C VAL A 29 26.26 10.76 4.58
N GLU A 30 27.43 10.81 5.22
CA GLU A 30 27.63 11.61 6.43
C GLU A 30 27.73 13.10 6.11
N GLU A 31 28.27 13.44 4.93
CA GLU A 31 28.25 14.80 4.39
C GLU A 31 26.81 15.27 4.13
N MET A 32 25.99 14.44 3.47
CA MET A 32 24.56 14.73 3.25
C MET A 32 23.81 14.88 4.57
N ARG A 33 24.08 14.03 5.56
CA ARG A 33 23.52 14.15 6.90
C ARG A 33 23.87 15.49 7.53
N PHE A 34 25.14 15.91 7.47
CA PHE A 34 25.57 17.18 8.07
C PHE A 34 24.91 18.39 7.40
N VAL A 35 24.80 18.38 6.06
CA VAL A 35 24.11 19.43 5.30
C VAL A 35 22.61 19.45 5.65
N ALA A 36 21.96 18.29 5.71
CA ALA A 36 20.56 18.19 6.11
C ALA A 36 20.33 18.69 7.54
N MET A 37 21.22 18.35 8.48
CA MET A 37 21.11 18.76 9.87
C MET A 37 21.24 20.28 10.05
N LYS A 38 22.03 20.96 9.21
CA LYS A 38 22.14 22.43 9.20
C LYS A 38 20.88 23.15 8.75
N LEU A 39 20.03 22.49 7.95
CA LEU A 39 18.77 23.05 7.48
C LEU A 39 17.69 23.05 8.58
N HIS A 40 17.93 22.40 9.72
CA HIS A 40 17.07 22.49 10.90
C HIS A 40 17.37 23.73 11.73
N THR A 41 16.37 24.20 12.48
CA THR A 41 16.58 25.25 13.48
C THR A 41 17.35 24.68 14.68
N ARG A 42 18.03 25.54 15.44
CA ARG A 42 18.85 25.12 16.60
C ARG A 42 18.03 24.43 17.71
N GLU A 43 16.73 24.71 17.76
CA GLU A 43 15.78 24.07 18.67
C GLU A 43 15.36 22.67 18.21
N GLN A 44 15.34 22.41 16.88
CA GLN A 44 15.05 21.10 16.31
C GLN A 44 16.27 20.17 16.29
N ALA A 45 17.47 20.72 16.06
CA ALA A 45 18.72 19.98 16.05
C ALA A 45 19.85 20.81 16.66
N LYS A 46 20.68 20.19 17.50
CA LYS A 46 21.80 20.85 18.19
C LYS A 46 22.81 21.47 17.21
N GLU A 47 22.93 20.91 16.01
CA GLU A 47 23.82 21.33 14.91
C GLU A 47 23.10 22.21 13.86
N GLY A 48 21.83 22.56 14.10
CA GLY A 48 21.02 23.39 13.20
C GLY A 48 21.51 24.83 13.17
N GLU A 49 21.64 25.38 11.96
CA GLU A 49 22.12 26.75 11.71
C GLU A 49 21.06 27.62 11.00
N LYS A 50 19.87 27.07 10.70
CA LYS A 50 18.80 27.82 10.03
C LYS A 50 18.17 28.85 10.98
N GLU A 51 18.15 30.12 10.56
CA GLU A 51 17.41 31.19 11.22
C GLU A 51 15.91 31.10 10.89
N VAL A 52 15.06 31.46 11.86
CA VAL A 52 13.60 31.39 11.72
C VAL A 52 13.11 32.66 11.04
N GLU A 53 12.76 32.58 9.76
CA GLU A 53 12.26 33.74 9.00
C GLU A 53 10.73 33.82 9.02
N LYS A 54 10.05 32.67 9.15
CA LYS A 54 8.58 32.57 9.13
C LYS A 54 8.01 32.05 10.45
N PRO A 55 6.79 32.45 10.84
CA PRO A 55 6.11 31.91 12.03
C PRO A 55 5.96 30.38 12.00
N GLU A 56 5.82 29.81 10.80
CA GLU A 56 5.72 28.36 10.53
C GLU A 56 7.02 27.60 10.83
N GLU A 57 8.16 28.29 10.89
CA GLU A 57 9.49 27.74 11.16
C GLU A 57 9.89 27.84 12.64
N GLN A 58 9.05 28.47 13.48
CA GLN A 58 9.24 28.48 14.93
C GLN A 58 9.07 27.07 15.49
N ALA A 59 9.82 26.73 16.55
CA ALA A 59 9.59 25.47 17.24
C ALA A 59 8.14 25.43 17.73
N VAL A 60 7.50 24.29 17.49
CA VAL A 60 6.17 24.02 18.00
C VAL A 60 6.23 24.24 19.52
N PRO A 61 5.39 25.13 20.09
CA PRO A 61 5.39 25.35 21.52
C PRO A 61 5.18 24.01 22.22
N LYS A 62 5.87 23.81 23.34
CA LYS A 62 5.81 22.57 24.12
C LYS A 62 4.34 22.23 24.38
N TRP A 63 3.84 21.19 23.71
CA TRP A 63 2.44 20.81 23.78
C TRP A 63 2.07 20.39 25.20
N GLU A 64 1.12 21.09 25.80
CA GLU A 64 0.58 20.77 27.13
C GLU A 64 -0.75 20.01 26.99
N PRO A 65 -0.85 18.77 27.49
CA PRO A 65 -2.08 18.01 27.42
C PRO A 65 -3.15 18.68 28.30
N SER A 66 -4.30 19.04 27.70
CA SER A 66 -5.46 19.57 28.42
C SER A 66 -6.60 18.54 28.47
N VAL A 67 -7.39 18.59 29.55
CA VAL A 67 -8.58 17.72 29.72
C VAL A 67 -9.55 17.91 28.56
N GLU A 68 -9.81 19.16 28.20
CA GLU A 68 -10.71 19.54 27.11
C GLU A 68 -10.21 19.07 25.75
N GLY A 69 -8.91 19.24 25.48
CA GLY A 69 -8.30 18.78 24.24
C GLY A 69 -8.34 17.25 24.11
N TYR A 70 -8.13 16.53 25.22
CA TYR A 70 -8.24 15.08 25.23
C TYR A 70 -9.69 14.59 25.07
N LEU A 71 -10.66 15.24 25.71
CA LEU A 71 -12.09 14.95 25.49
C LEU A 71 -12.48 15.21 24.03
N ARG A 72 -11.99 16.30 23.44
CA ARG A 72 -12.21 16.60 22.02
C ARG A 72 -11.63 15.49 21.14
N PHE A 73 -10.40 15.07 21.39
CA PHE A 73 -9.78 13.94 20.71
C PHE A 73 -10.60 12.65 20.82
N LEU A 74 -11.15 12.32 21.99
CA LEU A 74 -12.00 11.14 22.17
C LEU A 74 -13.32 11.25 21.40
N VAL A 75 -13.93 12.43 21.35
CA VAL A 75 -15.15 12.70 20.56
C VAL A 75 -14.88 12.55 19.07
N ASP A 76 -13.79 13.16 18.58
CA ASP A 76 -13.40 13.09 17.18
C ASP A 76 -13.01 11.64 16.80
N SER A 77 -12.31 10.92 17.69
CA SER A 77 -11.99 9.50 17.51
C SER A 77 -13.25 8.65 17.44
N LYS A 78 -14.26 8.89 18.30
CA LYS A 78 -15.53 8.17 18.26
C LYS A 78 -16.19 8.32 16.89
N LEU A 79 -16.21 9.53 16.32
CA LEU A 79 -16.78 9.75 14.99
C LEU A 79 -16.05 8.91 13.93
N VAL A 80 -14.72 8.85 13.97
CA VAL A 80 -13.94 8.03 13.04
C VAL A 80 -14.31 6.55 13.16
N TYR A 81 -14.31 5.99 14.39
CA TYR A 81 -14.66 4.58 14.60
C TYR A 81 -16.12 4.29 14.22
N ASP A 82 -17.07 5.17 14.55
CA ASP A 82 -18.49 5.02 14.16
C ASP A 82 -18.62 4.93 12.64
N THR A 83 -17.89 5.79 11.90
CA THR A 83 -17.95 5.81 10.43
C THR A 83 -17.34 4.54 9.83
N LEU A 84 -16.18 4.09 10.32
CA LEU A 84 -15.54 2.86 9.84
C LEU A 84 -16.44 1.64 10.09
N GLU A 85 -16.99 1.52 11.30
CA GLU A 85 -17.90 0.45 11.67
C GLU A 85 -19.19 0.50 10.82
N SER A 86 -19.73 1.69 10.53
CA SER A 86 -20.89 1.84 9.63
C SER A 86 -20.60 1.43 8.18
N ILE A 87 -19.40 1.72 7.66
CA ILE A 87 -18.98 1.32 6.30
C ILE A 87 -18.90 -0.20 6.22
N VAL A 88 -18.34 -0.83 7.24
CA VAL A 88 -18.24 -2.30 7.34
C VAL A 88 -19.63 -2.92 7.52
N GLU A 89 -20.54 -2.27 8.24
CA GLU A 89 -21.89 -2.78 8.48
C GLU A 89 -22.79 -2.76 7.23
N LYS A 90 -22.69 -1.70 6.42
CA LYS A 90 -23.39 -1.54 5.14
C LYS A 90 -22.39 -1.44 3.99
N PRO A 91 -21.74 -2.56 3.63
CA PRO A 91 -20.62 -2.51 2.72
C PRO A 91 -21.07 -2.31 1.27
N ALA A 92 -20.43 -1.39 0.55
CA ALA A 92 -20.57 -1.26 -0.89
C ALA A 92 -20.05 -2.49 -1.64
N TYR A 93 -19.07 -3.19 -1.04
CA TYR A 93 -18.44 -4.37 -1.60
C TYR A 93 -18.58 -5.59 -0.68
N PRO A 94 -18.94 -6.78 -1.21
CA PRO A 94 -19.17 -7.97 -0.38
C PRO A 94 -18.00 -8.36 0.53
N PHE A 95 -16.75 -8.10 0.11
CA PHE A 95 -15.55 -8.47 0.86
C PHE A 95 -15.37 -7.69 2.17
N TYR A 96 -15.98 -6.51 2.33
CA TYR A 96 -15.91 -5.80 3.61
C TYR A 96 -16.68 -6.51 4.73
N ALA A 97 -17.65 -7.37 4.40
CA ALA A 97 -18.40 -8.14 5.39
C ALA A 97 -17.50 -9.09 6.21
N GLU A 98 -16.34 -9.49 5.68
CA GLU A 98 -15.33 -10.29 6.40
C GLU A 98 -14.78 -9.55 7.64
N PHE A 99 -14.78 -8.22 7.65
CA PHE A 99 -14.25 -7.41 8.75
C PHE A 99 -15.28 -7.08 9.84
N LYS A 100 -16.47 -7.68 9.79
CA LYS A 100 -17.43 -7.61 10.90
C LYS A 100 -16.98 -8.47 12.08
N ASN A 101 -17.29 -8.02 13.29
CA ASN A 101 -17.08 -8.75 14.55
C ASN A 101 -15.64 -9.26 14.71
N THR A 102 -14.68 -8.38 14.46
CA THR A 102 -13.24 -8.67 14.60
C THR A 102 -12.78 -8.59 16.04
N GLY A 103 -13.58 -8.01 16.95
CA GLY A 103 -13.17 -7.68 18.31
C GLY A 103 -12.36 -6.40 18.40
N LEU A 104 -12.07 -5.75 17.25
CA LEU A 104 -11.35 -4.49 17.19
C LEU A 104 -12.27 -3.25 17.17
N GLU A 105 -13.59 -3.44 17.19
CA GLU A 105 -14.60 -2.37 17.22
C GLU A 105 -14.46 -1.52 18.49
N ARG A 106 -14.45 -0.19 18.36
CA ARG A 106 -14.13 0.73 19.48
C ARG A 106 -15.26 1.68 19.83
N SER A 107 -16.25 1.84 18.96
CA SER A 107 -17.32 2.84 19.10
C SER A 107 -18.12 2.68 20.39
N GLU A 108 -18.47 1.44 20.76
CA GLU A 108 -19.21 1.15 22.00
C GLU A 108 -18.38 1.46 23.25
N LYS A 109 -17.09 1.07 23.26
CA LYS A 109 -16.18 1.30 24.39
C LYS A 109 -15.93 2.81 24.59
N LEU A 110 -15.73 3.57 23.50
CA LEU A 110 -15.62 5.03 23.54
C LEU A 110 -16.90 5.71 24.03
N ALA A 111 -18.08 5.21 23.65
CA ALA A 111 -19.34 5.74 24.16
C ALA A 111 -19.46 5.57 25.69
N LYS A 112 -19.03 4.41 26.22
CA LYS A 112 -18.98 4.16 27.67
C LYS A 112 -18.02 5.13 28.37
N ASP A 113 -16.83 5.33 27.81
CA ASP A 113 -15.83 6.25 28.36
C ASP A 113 -16.31 7.71 28.38
N LEU A 114 -16.94 8.19 27.31
CA LEU A 114 -17.49 9.54 27.21
C LEU A 114 -18.70 9.74 28.15
N SER A 115 -19.56 8.74 28.30
CA SER A 115 -20.70 8.81 29.23
C SER A 115 -20.25 8.89 30.69
N GLY A 116 -19.14 8.22 31.05
CA GLY A 116 -18.58 8.22 32.40
C GLY A 116 -17.88 9.51 32.81
N SER A 117 -17.56 10.41 31.88
CA SER A 117 -16.82 11.66 32.14
C SER A 117 -17.69 12.83 32.63
N LYS A 118 -19.03 12.70 32.60
CA LYS A 118 -19.94 13.80 33.00
C LYS A 118 -20.11 13.97 34.53
N ASN A 119 -19.58 13.08 35.37
CA ASN A 119 -20.05 12.92 36.75
C ASN A 119 -19.04 13.08 37.92
N LYS A 120 -17.80 13.55 37.75
CA LYS A 120 -16.92 13.72 38.94
C LYS A 120 -15.79 14.75 38.79
N ALA A 121 -15.84 15.78 39.64
CA ALA A 121 -14.67 16.53 40.11
C ALA A 121 -13.92 15.68 41.17
N MET A 122 -12.57 15.76 41.27
CA MET A 122 -11.67 15.45 42.43
C MET A 122 -10.21 15.01 42.03
N PRO A 123 -9.20 15.00 42.95
CA PRO A 123 -7.84 15.56 42.81
C PRO A 123 -6.64 14.56 42.65
N PHE A 124 -5.44 15.15 42.58
CA PHE A 124 -4.07 14.68 42.23
C PHE A 124 -3.44 13.49 43.03
N GLN A 125 -2.72 12.58 42.33
CA GLN A 125 -1.23 12.31 42.42
C GLN A 125 -0.72 10.91 41.87
N SER A 126 0.14 10.93 40.82
CA SER A 126 1.43 10.19 40.51
C SER A 126 1.56 8.63 40.56
N LEU A 127 2.39 7.86 39.81
CA LEU A 127 3.16 8.00 38.53
C LEU A 127 3.21 6.66 37.73
N LEU A 128 2.58 6.58 36.56
CA LEU A 128 2.95 5.82 35.31
C LEU A 128 2.01 6.19 34.14
N LEU A 129 1.59 7.44 34.16
CA LEU A 129 0.44 7.93 33.45
C LEU A 129 0.77 9.39 33.06
N LEU A 130 0.73 9.79 31.80
CA LEU A 130 1.01 11.20 31.45
C LEU A 130 -0.21 11.93 30.89
N VAL A 131 -1.14 11.19 30.29
CA VAL A 131 -2.49 11.69 29.99
C VAL A 131 -3.48 11.17 31.04
N SER A 132 -3.48 9.86 31.31
CA SER A 132 -4.41 9.27 32.27
C SER A 132 -4.18 9.71 33.74
N GLU A 133 -3.02 10.25 34.12
CA GLU A 133 -2.77 10.81 35.46
C GLU A 133 -3.04 12.29 35.51
N LYS A 134 -2.58 13.01 34.48
CA LYS A 134 -2.73 14.46 34.43
C LYS A 134 -4.18 14.85 34.20
N ILE A 135 -4.96 14.00 33.53
CA ILE A 135 -6.30 14.30 33.04
C ILE A 135 -7.35 13.30 33.52
N LEU A 136 -7.03 12.00 33.63
CA LEU A 136 -8.03 10.95 33.90
C LEU A 136 -7.92 10.29 35.29
N ASN A 137 -7.15 10.86 36.23
CA ASN A 137 -7.05 10.37 37.62
C ASN A 137 -6.82 8.86 37.77
N LYS A 138 -5.95 8.25 36.96
CA LYS A 138 -5.69 6.80 36.95
C LYS A 138 -6.85 5.91 36.52
N LYS A 139 -7.88 6.48 35.90
CA LYS A 139 -8.91 5.69 35.24
C LYS A 139 -8.34 5.09 33.94
N GLU A 140 -8.35 3.77 33.87
CA GLU A 140 -8.16 3.07 32.60
C GLU A 140 -9.44 3.19 31.77
N LEU A 141 -9.29 3.62 30.52
CA LEU A 141 -10.38 3.74 29.57
C LEU A 141 -10.75 2.37 29.00
N GLU A 142 -12.04 2.12 28.82
CA GLU A 142 -12.55 0.92 28.16
C GLU A 142 -12.06 0.83 26.72
N PHE A 143 -11.77 1.96 26.07
CA PHE A 143 -11.18 2.03 24.73
C PHE A 143 -9.94 1.15 24.55
N TYR A 144 -9.04 1.13 25.54
CA TYR A 144 -7.78 0.37 25.49
C TYR A 144 -7.92 -1.08 25.95
N LYS A 145 -9.11 -1.49 26.39
CA LYS A 145 -9.39 -2.87 26.80
C LYS A 145 -9.90 -3.66 25.60
N TRP A 146 -9.20 -4.74 25.30
CA TRP A 146 -9.55 -5.66 24.23
C TRP A 146 -10.22 -6.90 24.80
N ASP A 147 -11.24 -7.38 24.10
CA ASP A 147 -11.94 -8.61 24.47
C ASP A 147 -11.16 -9.80 23.89
N GLY A 148 -10.02 -10.15 24.51
CA GLY A 148 -9.13 -11.24 24.09
C GLY A 148 -7.65 -10.85 23.99
N ASP A 149 -6.81 -11.75 23.47
CA ASP A 149 -5.40 -11.46 23.18
C ASP A 149 -5.28 -10.60 21.91
N LEU A 150 -4.78 -9.37 22.08
CA LEU A 150 -4.63 -8.41 20.99
C LEU A 150 -3.78 -8.97 19.83
N SER A 151 -2.75 -9.76 20.13
CA SER A 151 -1.90 -10.36 19.09
C SER A 151 -2.71 -11.28 18.18
N GLN A 152 -3.58 -12.10 18.76
CA GLN A 152 -4.48 -12.99 18.02
C GLN A 152 -5.50 -12.20 17.21
N LEU A 153 -6.10 -11.15 17.78
CA LEU A 153 -7.05 -10.29 17.06
C LEU A 153 -6.42 -9.66 15.82
N LEU A 154 -5.21 -9.10 15.96
CA LEU A 154 -4.47 -8.50 14.85
C LEU A 154 -4.10 -9.54 13.78
N GLN A 155 -3.71 -10.74 14.20
CA GLN A 155 -3.37 -11.81 13.27
C GLN A 155 -4.61 -12.28 12.49
N ASN A 156 -5.76 -12.43 13.15
CA ASN A 156 -7.03 -12.77 12.50
C ASN A 156 -7.42 -11.75 11.43
N VAL A 157 -7.25 -10.45 11.71
CA VAL A 157 -7.52 -9.39 10.73
C VAL A 157 -6.52 -9.44 9.58
N ARG A 158 -5.24 -9.72 9.85
CA ARG A 158 -4.22 -9.88 8.81
C ARG A 158 -4.54 -11.04 7.87
N ASP A 159 -4.98 -12.17 8.40
CA ASP A 159 -5.33 -13.34 7.60
C ASP A 159 -6.58 -13.06 6.74
N LYS A 160 -7.58 -12.36 7.29
CA LYS A 160 -8.73 -11.87 6.53
C LYS A 160 -8.33 -10.90 5.42
N LEU A 161 -7.42 -9.95 5.69
CA LEU A 161 -6.89 -9.02 4.69
C LEU A 161 -6.21 -9.77 3.54
N ASN A 162 -5.37 -10.75 3.86
CA ASN A 162 -4.71 -11.56 2.85
C ASN A 162 -5.72 -12.34 2.02
N LYS A 163 -6.73 -12.96 2.64
CA LYS A 163 -7.81 -13.66 1.94
C LYS A 163 -8.58 -12.74 0.99
N VAL A 164 -8.95 -11.55 1.45
CA VAL A 164 -9.64 -10.55 0.62
C VAL A 164 -8.73 -10.08 -0.52
N ALA A 165 -7.44 -9.85 -0.26
CA ALA A 165 -6.49 -9.44 -1.28
C ALA A 165 -6.31 -10.51 -2.36
N GLU A 166 -6.25 -11.80 -1.98
CA GLU A 166 -6.17 -12.89 -2.96
C GLU A 166 -7.47 -13.06 -3.75
N ALA A 167 -8.64 -12.94 -3.10
CA ALA A 167 -9.93 -12.98 -3.78
C ALA A 167 -10.10 -11.79 -4.75
N ALA A 168 -9.68 -10.59 -4.36
CA ALA A 168 -9.74 -9.40 -5.20
C ALA A 168 -8.79 -9.44 -6.40
N LYS A 169 -7.76 -10.31 -6.37
CA LYS A 169 -6.86 -10.53 -7.51
C LYS A 169 -7.44 -11.50 -8.53
N SER A 170 -8.46 -12.30 -8.21
CA SER A 170 -9.00 -13.31 -9.13
C SER A 170 -10.30 -12.82 -9.77
N CYS A 171 -10.20 -12.41 -11.03
CA CYS A 171 -11.35 -12.01 -11.83
C CYS A 171 -11.82 -13.17 -12.72
N PRO A 172 -13.14 -13.41 -12.80
CA PRO A 172 -13.70 -14.33 -13.78
C PRO A 172 -13.79 -13.65 -15.16
N TYR A 173 -13.41 -14.39 -16.18
CA TYR A 173 -13.48 -14.00 -17.58
C TYR A 173 -14.27 -15.02 -18.37
N THR A 174 -15.13 -14.52 -19.25
CA THR A 174 -15.79 -15.32 -20.27
C THR A 174 -15.05 -15.13 -21.59
N VAL A 175 -14.43 -16.19 -22.09
CA VAL A 175 -13.74 -16.17 -23.39
C VAL A 175 -14.57 -16.94 -24.40
N THR A 176 -14.96 -16.27 -25.47
CA THR A 176 -15.70 -16.86 -26.58
C THR A 176 -14.81 -16.93 -27.82
N ILE A 177 -14.59 -18.14 -28.34
CA ILE A 177 -13.77 -18.39 -29.52
C ILE A 177 -14.67 -18.94 -30.62
N LYS A 178 -14.69 -18.27 -31.76
CA LYS A 178 -15.37 -18.74 -32.96
C LYS A 178 -14.35 -19.40 -33.89
N THR A 179 -14.62 -20.64 -34.29
CA THR A 179 -13.78 -21.38 -35.24
C THR A 179 -14.24 -21.12 -36.66
N SER A 180 -13.30 -20.86 -37.57
CA SER A 180 -13.62 -20.58 -38.98
C SER A 180 -14.23 -21.79 -39.68
N CYS A 181 -15.17 -21.55 -40.60
CA CYS A 181 -15.67 -22.57 -41.53
C CYS A 181 -14.62 -23.09 -42.51
N SER A 182 -13.46 -22.43 -42.61
CA SER A 182 -12.30 -22.90 -43.39
C SER A 182 -11.31 -23.74 -42.57
N SER A 183 -11.64 -24.03 -41.31
CA SER A 183 -10.86 -24.86 -40.40
C SER A 183 -11.04 -26.37 -40.69
N SER A 184 -10.21 -27.20 -40.07
CA SER A 184 -10.41 -28.66 -40.03
C SER A 184 -11.73 -29.02 -39.35
N SER A 185 -12.29 -30.19 -39.66
CA SER A 185 -13.57 -30.65 -39.07
C SER A 185 -13.55 -30.71 -37.55
N TYR A 186 -12.41 -31.12 -36.99
CA TYR A 186 -12.09 -31.11 -35.57
C TYR A 186 -10.58 -30.87 -35.42
N THR A 187 -10.13 -30.55 -34.21
CA THR A 187 -8.71 -30.36 -33.91
C THR A 187 -8.29 -31.18 -32.70
N ARG A 188 -7.09 -31.74 -32.74
CA ARG A 188 -6.41 -32.34 -31.59
C ARG A 188 -5.23 -31.48 -31.14
N ASP A 189 -5.00 -30.35 -31.82
CA ASP A 189 -3.94 -29.41 -31.49
C ASP A 189 -4.20 -28.82 -30.09
N LYS A 190 -3.13 -28.61 -29.31
CA LYS A 190 -3.25 -27.92 -28.03
C LYS A 190 -3.35 -26.43 -28.29
N ILE A 191 -4.47 -25.84 -27.89
CA ILE A 191 -4.70 -24.40 -27.98
C ILE A 191 -4.50 -23.79 -26.59
N SER A 192 -3.50 -22.92 -26.48
CA SER A 192 -3.22 -22.12 -25.28
C SER A 192 -3.63 -20.66 -25.54
N LEU A 193 -4.05 -19.98 -24.48
CA LEU A 193 -4.48 -18.59 -24.53
C LEU A 193 -3.68 -17.78 -23.51
N ALA A 194 -3.18 -16.62 -23.91
CA ALA A 194 -2.66 -15.60 -23.01
C ALA A 194 -3.29 -14.26 -23.37
N PHE A 195 -3.72 -13.50 -22.38
CA PHE A 195 -4.14 -12.11 -22.58
C PHE A 195 -3.75 -11.29 -21.37
N GLY A 196 -3.49 -10.01 -21.58
CA GLY A 196 -3.05 -9.14 -20.49
C GLY A 196 -3.15 -7.66 -20.80
N ASP A 197 -2.82 -6.86 -19.81
CA ASP A 197 -2.88 -5.40 -19.85
C ASP A 197 -1.49 -4.74 -19.90
N SER A 198 -1.46 -3.42 -20.01
CA SER A 198 -0.23 -2.62 -20.00
C SER A 198 0.49 -2.59 -18.65
N TYR A 199 -0.15 -3.06 -17.58
CA TYR A 199 0.38 -3.05 -16.22
C TYR A 199 1.08 -4.36 -15.86
N GLY A 200 1.05 -5.36 -16.74
CA GLY A 200 1.69 -6.65 -16.57
C GLY A 200 0.81 -7.70 -15.90
N ASN A 201 -0.51 -7.47 -15.82
CA ASN A 201 -1.45 -8.51 -15.41
C ASN A 201 -1.72 -9.42 -16.61
N GLU A 202 -1.29 -10.68 -16.55
CA GLU A 202 -1.48 -11.66 -17.61
C GLU A 202 -2.28 -12.88 -17.12
N VAL A 203 -3.34 -13.19 -17.84
CA VAL A 203 -4.10 -14.44 -17.69
C VAL A 203 -3.57 -15.44 -18.72
N TYR A 204 -2.99 -16.54 -18.24
CA TYR A 204 -2.48 -17.62 -19.08
C TYR A 204 -3.21 -18.94 -18.84
N VAL A 205 -3.77 -19.50 -19.90
CA VAL A 205 -4.42 -20.80 -19.92
C VAL A 205 -3.62 -21.74 -20.81
N LYS A 206 -2.97 -22.71 -20.16
CA LYS A 206 -2.10 -23.70 -20.82
C LYS A 206 -2.85 -24.54 -21.86
N ARG A 207 -4.12 -24.84 -21.63
CA ARG A 207 -4.97 -25.59 -22.56
C ARG A 207 -6.43 -25.23 -22.35
N LEU A 208 -7.10 -24.83 -23.43
CA LEU A 208 -8.53 -24.51 -23.41
C LEU A 208 -9.45 -25.74 -23.60
N ASP A 209 -8.92 -26.87 -24.07
CA ASP A 209 -9.74 -28.07 -24.28
C ASP A 209 -10.07 -28.83 -22.99
N ASP A 210 -11.31 -29.31 -22.91
CA ASP A 210 -11.69 -30.47 -22.10
C ASP A 210 -11.67 -31.74 -22.98
N PRO A 211 -11.00 -32.85 -22.60
CA PRO A 211 -10.80 -34.04 -23.45
C PRO A 211 -12.06 -34.70 -24.05
N SER A 212 -13.24 -34.30 -23.61
CA SER A 212 -14.53 -34.95 -23.88
C SER A 212 -15.49 -34.14 -24.76
N SER A 213 -15.17 -32.89 -25.10
CA SER A 213 -16.20 -31.87 -25.34
C SER A 213 -16.49 -31.49 -26.79
N GLY A 214 -15.73 -31.99 -27.78
CA GLY A 214 -15.91 -31.57 -29.18
C GLY A 214 -15.60 -30.07 -29.39
N THR A 215 -14.75 -29.48 -28.54
CA THR A 215 -14.33 -28.09 -28.68
C THR A 215 -13.62 -27.85 -30.00
N PHE A 216 -13.78 -26.64 -30.54
CA PHE A 216 -13.05 -26.16 -31.72
C PHE A 216 -13.40 -26.89 -33.04
N GLU A 217 -14.64 -27.36 -33.15
CA GLU A 217 -15.20 -27.87 -34.40
C GLU A 217 -15.33 -26.81 -35.49
N ARG A 218 -15.34 -27.23 -36.75
CA ARG A 218 -15.51 -26.31 -37.88
C ARG A 218 -16.83 -25.54 -37.79
N CYS A 219 -16.77 -24.22 -37.94
CA CYS A 219 -17.92 -23.31 -37.79
C CYS A 219 -18.54 -23.30 -36.38
N SER A 220 -17.87 -23.80 -35.33
CA SER A 220 -18.38 -23.76 -33.96
C SER A 220 -18.09 -22.45 -33.26
N THR A 221 -18.78 -22.22 -32.14
CA THR A 221 -18.43 -21.19 -31.16
C THR A 221 -18.35 -21.83 -29.79
N ASP A 222 -17.18 -21.73 -29.16
CA ASP A 222 -16.87 -22.33 -27.87
C ASP A 222 -16.70 -21.24 -26.82
N THR A 223 -17.22 -21.47 -25.61
CA THR A 223 -17.17 -20.50 -24.51
C THR A 223 -16.52 -21.11 -23.29
N PHE A 224 -15.57 -20.38 -22.70
CA PHE A 224 -14.76 -20.82 -21.56
C PHE A 224 -14.89 -19.83 -20.40
N GLN A 225 -15.00 -20.37 -19.19
CA GLN A 225 -14.93 -19.60 -17.95
C GLN A 225 -13.53 -19.76 -17.37
N ILE A 226 -12.80 -18.65 -17.26
CA ILE A 226 -11.40 -18.63 -16.84
C ILE A 226 -11.26 -17.67 -15.68
N ASN A 227 -10.51 -18.08 -14.66
CA ASN A 227 -10.15 -17.20 -13.56
C ASN A 227 -8.67 -16.82 -13.69
N GLY A 228 -8.35 -15.56 -13.47
CA GLY A 228 -6.99 -15.06 -13.53
C GLY A 228 -6.86 -13.69 -12.88
N PRO A 229 -5.66 -13.06 -12.93
CA PRO A 229 -5.49 -11.68 -12.48
C PRO A 229 -6.49 -10.74 -13.13
N CYS A 230 -7.03 -9.79 -12.35
CA CYS A 230 -7.86 -8.72 -12.86
C CYS A 230 -7.04 -7.81 -13.80
N ALA A 231 -7.46 -7.74 -15.05
CA ALA A 231 -6.89 -6.95 -16.12
C ALA A 231 -7.86 -5.82 -16.42
N TYR A 232 -7.32 -4.62 -16.59
CA TYR A 232 -8.11 -3.42 -16.91
C TYR A 232 -8.35 -3.35 -18.41
N ASP A 233 -7.50 -2.62 -19.12
CA ASP A 233 -7.51 -2.55 -20.58
C ASP A 233 -6.69 -3.70 -21.17
N ILE A 234 -7.36 -4.72 -21.69
CA ILE A 234 -6.69 -5.82 -22.38
C ILE A 234 -5.99 -5.27 -23.61
N CYS A 235 -4.65 -5.22 -23.57
CA CYS A 235 -3.81 -4.63 -24.61
C CYS A 235 -3.30 -5.65 -25.62
N TYR A 236 -3.24 -6.92 -25.22
CA TYR A 236 -2.78 -7.99 -26.09
C TYR A 236 -3.52 -9.30 -25.83
N LEU A 237 -3.58 -10.11 -26.88
CA LEU A 237 -4.10 -11.46 -26.85
C LEU A 237 -3.23 -12.34 -27.74
N TYR A 238 -2.74 -13.44 -27.17
CA TYR A 238 -2.02 -14.48 -27.87
C TYR A 238 -2.79 -15.78 -27.82
N LEU A 239 -2.98 -16.37 -29.00
CA LEU A 239 -3.52 -17.70 -29.15
C LEU A 239 -2.43 -18.59 -29.74
N LEU A 240 -1.93 -19.54 -28.95
CA LEU A 240 -0.85 -20.42 -29.36
C LEU A 240 -1.43 -21.78 -29.74
N ARG A 241 -1.22 -22.18 -30.99
CA ARG A 241 -1.58 -23.51 -31.50
C ARG A 241 -0.34 -24.39 -31.53
N SER A 242 -0.42 -25.57 -30.91
CA SER A 242 0.62 -26.59 -30.96
C SER A 242 0.05 -27.90 -31.50
N GLY A 243 0.35 -28.19 -32.77
CA GLY A 243 -0.06 -29.42 -33.44
C GLY A 243 -0.11 -29.29 -34.96
N SER A 244 -0.65 -30.31 -35.63
CA SER A 244 -0.59 -30.49 -37.08
C SER A 244 -1.94 -30.37 -37.79
N ASP A 245 -3.06 -30.30 -37.07
CA ASP A 245 -4.40 -30.47 -37.65
C ASP A 245 -4.88 -29.23 -38.43
N GLY A 246 -4.21 -28.08 -38.27
CA GLY A 246 -4.43 -26.89 -39.10
C GLY A 246 -5.64 -26.06 -38.68
N TRP A 247 -6.03 -26.12 -37.41
CA TRP A 247 -7.15 -25.36 -36.86
C TRP A 247 -6.98 -23.84 -37.05
N LYS A 248 -8.08 -23.15 -37.40
CA LYS A 248 -8.12 -21.71 -37.69
C LYS A 248 -9.21 -21.00 -36.89
N PRO A 249 -8.84 -20.04 -36.01
CA PRO A 249 -9.82 -19.17 -35.36
C PRO A 249 -10.38 -18.15 -36.36
N GLU A 250 -11.65 -17.76 -36.17
CA GLU A 250 -12.30 -16.65 -36.86
C GLU A 250 -12.30 -15.39 -35.99
N SER A 251 -12.68 -15.51 -34.71
CA SER A 251 -12.68 -14.39 -33.77
C SER A 251 -12.53 -14.87 -32.34
N VAL A 252 -11.88 -14.07 -31.49
CA VAL A 252 -11.83 -14.28 -30.03
C VAL A 252 -12.41 -13.05 -29.35
N LYS A 253 -13.31 -13.27 -28.40
CA LYS A 253 -13.91 -12.22 -27.57
C LYS A 253 -13.68 -12.56 -26.11
N ILE A 254 -13.26 -11.58 -25.32
CA ILE A 254 -13.06 -11.72 -23.87
C ILE A 254 -13.99 -10.72 -23.20
N TYR A 255 -14.79 -11.22 -22.26
CA TYR A 255 -15.64 -10.41 -21.40
C TYR A 255 -15.15 -10.57 -19.96
N GLY A 256 -14.87 -9.46 -19.30
CA GLY A 256 -14.59 -9.39 -17.86
C GLY A 256 -15.70 -8.61 -17.16
N LEU A 257 -15.94 -8.89 -15.87
CA LEU A 257 -16.95 -8.19 -15.05
C LEU A 257 -16.54 -6.76 -14.63
N TYR A 258 -15.53 -6.17 -15.27
CA TYR A 258 -15.22 -4.75 -15.17
C TYR A 258 -15.66 -4.08 -16.46
N GLU A 259 -16.95 -3.76 -16.52
CA GLU A 259 -17.48 -2.82 -17.51
C GLU A 259 -17.07 -1.41 -17.08
N ASP A 260 -16.03 -0.88 -17.72
CA ASP A 260 -15.93 0.53 -18.06
C ASP A 260 -15.00 0.64 -19.29
N CYS A 261 -15.62 0.55 -20.47
CA CYS A 261 -15.12 1.00 -21.77
C CYS A 261 -16.22 1.83 -22.44
#